data_AF-A0A0E0EL21-F1
#
_entry.id   AF-A0A0E0EL21-F1
#
_cell.length_a   1.000
_cell.length_b   1.000
_cell.length_c   1.000
_cell.angle_alpha   90.00
_cell.angle_beta   90.00
_cell.angle_gamma   90.00
#
_symmetry.space_group_name_H-M   'P 1'
#
loop_
_entity.id
_entity.type
_entity.pdbx_description
1 polymer ?
#
loop_
_entity_poly.entity_id
_entity_poly.type
_entity_poly.pdbx_seq_one_letter_code
_entity_poly.pdbx_strand_id
1 'polypeptide(L)' 'MDELGIIDEGVDWRTRLGQDIRDRVTHDILVSLQMKLKTTTSTTLIDLQNVAARIEERIYKIAIDFV' A
#
# COMPACT_ATOMS: atom_id res chain seq x y z
N MET A 1 16.67 3.19 32.23
CA MET A 1 15.31 3.47 31.71
C MET A 1 15.55 3.55 30.23
N ASP A 2 15.54 2.39 29.59
CA ASP A 2 16.10 2.25 28.25
C ASP A 2 14.99 2.55 27.24
N GLU A 3 15.33 3.49 26.36
CA GLU A 3 14.48 4.20 25.40
C GLU A 3 14.12 3.35 24.18
N LEU A 4 13.70 2.10 24.38
CA LEU A 4 13.17 1.26 23.31
C LEU A 4 11.92 0.57 23.84
N GLY A 5 10.84 1.37 23.91
CA GLY A 5 9.51 0.89 24.17
C GLY A 5 9.19 -0.23 23.18
N ILE A 6 9.21 -1.46 23.70
CA ILE A 6 8.47 -2.63 23.26
C ILE A 6 8.04 -2.51 21.80
N ILE A 7 8.90 -2.95 20.88
CA ILE A 7 8.38 -3.47 19.61
C ILE A 7 7.63 -4.72 20.06
N ASP A 8 6.33 -4.56 20.23
CA ASP A 8 5.44 -5.60 20.72
C ASP A 8 5.43 -6.70 19.67
N GLU A 9 6.28 -7.71 19.86
CA GLU A 9 6.36 -8.91 19.02
C GLU A 9 4.95 -9.52 18.96
N GLY A 10 4.25 -9.29 17.85
CA GLY A 10 2.89 -9.77 17.65
C GLY A 10 1.82 -8.68 17.47
N VAL A 11 2.15 -7.39 17.56
CA VAL A 11 1.21 -6.32 17.18
C VAL A 11 1.14 -6.22 15.67
N ASP A 12 -0.03 -6.57 15.13
CA ASP A 12 -0.35 -6.45 13.70
C ASP A 12 0.02 -5.06 13.19
N TRP A 13 1.00 -4.98 12.28
CA TRP A 13 1.47 -3.74 11.66
C TRP A 13 0.35 -2.88 11.08
N ARG A 14 -0.78 -3.51 10.71
CA ARG A 14 -1.99 -2.82 10.23
C ARG A 14 -2.55 -1.84 11.24
N THR A 15 -2.40 -2.12 12.54
CA THR A 15 -2.86 -1.24 13.63
C THR A 15 -2.10 0.09 13.68
N ARG A 16 -0.89 0.11 13.09
CA ARG A 16 0.00 1.28 13.05
C ARG A 16 -0.06 2.01 11.72
N LEU A 17 -0.80 1.48 10.74
CA LEU A 17 -0.86 2.03 9.40
C LEU A 17 -2.07 2.96 9.24
N GLY A 18 -1.81 4.26 9.13
CA GLY A 18 -2.83 5.26 8.83
C GLY A 18 -3.37 5.16 7.40
N GLN A 19 -4.60 5.64 7.18
CA GLN A 19 -5.23 5.67 5.85
C GLN A 19 -4.44 6.53 4.86
N ASP A 20 -3.79 7.59 5.33
CA ASP A 20 -2.91 8.44 4.52
C ASP A 20 -1.73 7.66 3.92
N ILE A 21 -1.16 6.72 4.68
CA ILE A 21 -0.09 5.84 4.21
C ILE A 21 -0.63 4.85 3.17
N ARG A 22 -1.80 4.26 3.43
CA ARG A 22 -2.50 3.36 2.49
C ARG A 22 -2.77 4.05 1.14
N ASP A 23 -3.25 5.29 1.19
CA ASP A 23 -3.56 6.10 0.02
C ASP A 23 -2.29 6.43 -0.78
N ARG A 24 -1.19 6.74 -0.07
CA ARG A 24 0.12 6.97 -0.70
C ARG A 24 0.64 5.72 -1.40
N VAL A 25 0.56 4.55 -0.78
CA VAL A 25 0.96 3.28 -1.41
C VAL A 25 0.11 3.00 -2.65
N THR A 26 -1.20 3.22 -2.58
CA THR A 26 -2.10 3.10 -3.73
C THR A 26 -1.67 4.03 -4.87
N HIS A 27 -1.32 5.28 -4.56
CA HIS A 27 -0.82 6.24 -5.54
C HIS A 27 0.51 5.79 -6.17
N ASP A 28 1.46 5.31 -5.38
CA ASP A 28 2.77 4.85 -5.88
C ASP A 28 2.63 3.62 -6.80
N ILE A 29 1.70 2.71 -6.48
CA ILE A 29 1.34 1.59 -7.36
C ILE A 29 0.74 2.10 -8.67
N LEU A 30 -0.20 3.06 -8.61
CA LEU A 30 -0.82 3.66 -9.79
C LEU A 30 0.23 4.31 -10.71
N VAL A 31 1.12 5.13 -10.15
CA VAL A 31 2.21 5.78 -10.91
C VAL A 31 3.10 4.74 -11.56
N SER A 32 3.46 3.67 -10.84
CA SER A 32 4.26 2.57 -11.37
C SER A 32 3.57 1.85 -12.54
N LEU A 33 2.26 1.62 -12.46
CA LEU A 33 1.48 1.02 -13.53
C LEU A 33 1.41 1.93 -14.76
N GLN A 34 1.17 3.23 -14.58
CA GLN A 34 1.14 4.20 -15.66
C GLN A 34 2.48 4.26 -16.40
N MET A 35 3.59 4.31 -15.67
CA MET A 35 4.94 4.33 -16.26
C MET A 35 5.24 3.06 -17.07
N LYS A 36 4.88 1.88 -16.54
CA LYS A 36 5.14 0.59 -17.20
C LYS A 36 4.28 0.39 -18.44
N LEU A 37 3.03 0.84 -18.42
CA LEU A 37 2.06 0.63 -19.48
C LEU A 37 2.00 1.77 -20.50
N LYS A 38 2.69 2.89 -20.24
CA LYS A 38 2.71 4.09 -21.10
C LYS A 38 1.30 4.57 -21.44
N THR A 39 0.40 4.56 -20.46
CA THR A 39 -1.03 4.88 -20.67
C THR A 39 -1.26 6.37 -20.84
N THR A 40 -2.16 6.74 -21.76
CA THR A 40 -2.48 8.14 -22.11
C THR A 40 -3.98 8.45 -22.16
N THR A 41 -4.88 7.46 -22.00
CA THR A 41 -6.33 7.65 -22.14
C THR A 41 -7.05 7.67 -20.78
N SER A 42 -8.10 8.48 -20.64
CA SER A 42 -8.85 8.62 -19.38
C SER A 42 -9.49 7.32 -18.88
N THR A 43 -10.04 6.50 -19.78
CA THR A 43 -10.62 5.19 -19.41
C THR A 43 -9.57 4.25 -18.83
N THR A 44 -8.39 4.15 -19.46
CA THR A 44 -7.31 3.30 -18.94
C THR A 44 -6.79 3.81 -17.59
N LEU A 45 -6.81 5.12 -17.34
CA LEU A 45 -6.45 5.68 -16.04
C LEU A 45 -7.42 5.29 -14.93
N ILE A 46 -8.72 5.21 -15.20
CA ILE A 46 -9.72 4.75 -14.22
C ILE A 46 -9.51 3.26 -13.91
N ASP A 47 -9.30 2.44 -14.93
CA ASP A 47 -9.03 1.02 -14.74
C ASP A 47 -7.75 0.78 -13.93
N LEU A 48 -6.70 1.56 -14.17
CA LEU A 48 -5.46 1.48 -13.41
C LEU A 48 -5.61 1.93 -11.95
N GLN A 49 -6.45 2.92 -11.67
CA GLN A 49 -6.78 3.31 -10.28
C GLN A 49 -7.44 2.14 -9.53
N ASN A 50 -8.42 1.48 -10.17
CA ASN A 50 -9.09 0.32 -9.59
C ASN A 50 -8.11 -0.85 -9.37
N VAL A 51 -7.19 -1.08 -10.31
CA VAL A 51 -6.16 -2.11 -10.18
C VAL A 51 -5.19 -1.76 -9.05
N ALA A 52 -4.73 -0.51 -8.94
CA ALA A 52 -3.82 -0.07 -7.89
C ALA A 52 -4.42 -0.28 -6.49
N ALA A 53 -5.66 0.15 -6.28
CA ALA A 53 -6.37 -0.03 -5.03
C ALA A 53 -6.54 -1.52 -4.67
N ARG A 54 -6.82 -2.38 -5.66
CA ARG A 54 -6.94 -3.84 -5.44
C ARG A 54 -5.61 -4.51 -5.10
N ILE A 55 -4.50 -4.06 -5.70
CA ILE A 55 -3.17 -4.58 -5.37
C ILE A 55 -2.81 -4.19 -3.94
N GLU A 56 -2.99 -2.91 -3.60
CA GLU A 56 -2.71 -2.38 -2.27
C GLU A 56 -3.52 -3.13 -1.20
N GLU A 57 -4.84 -3.24 -1.38
CA GLU A 57 -5.73 -3.93 -0.45
C GLU A 57 -5.37 -5.42 -0.28
N ARG A 58 -4.91 -6.05 -1.36
CA ARG A 58 -4.49 -7.45 -1.30
C ARG A 58 -3.19 -7.60 -0.51
N ILE A 59 -2.20 -6.72 -0.73
CA ILE A 59 -0.96 -6.69 0.06
C ILE A 59 -1.29 -6.43 1.52
N TYR A 60 -2.13 -5.42 1.79
CA TYR A 60 -2.60 -5.10 3.13
C TYR A 60 -3.22 -6.31 3.81
N LYS A 61 -3.99 -7.17 3.12
CA LYS A 61 -4.59 -8.36 3.71
C LYS A 61 -3.65 -9.56 3.89
N ILE A 62 -2.72 -9.79 2.96
CA ILE A 62 -1.93 -11.03 2.95
C ILE A 62 -0.52 -10.89 3.51
N ALA A 63 0.01 -9.67 3.61
CA ALA A 63 1.35 -9.46 4.12
C ALA A 63 1.39 -9.79 5.62
N ILE A 64 2.24 -10.74 5.96
CA ILE A 64 2.63 -11.01 7.34
C ILE A 64 3.81 -10.10 7.68
N ASP A 65 3.90 -9.68 8.95
CA ASP A 65 5.12 -9.02 9.40
C ASP A 65 6.31 -9.94 9.14
N PHE A 66 7.32 -9.40 8.48
CA PHE A 66 8.61 -10.07 8.37
C PHE A 66 9.28 -9.94 9.74
N VAL A 67 9.18 -11.01 10.54
CA VAL A 67 9.93 -11.19 11.80
C VAL A 67 11.37 -11.55 11.45
#